data_AF-T0YPV4-F1
#
_entry.id   AF-T0YPV4-F1
#
_cell.length_a   1.000
_cell.length_b   1.000
_cell.length_c   1.000
_cell.angle_alpha   90.00
_cell.angle_beta   90.00
_cell.angle_gamma   90.00
#
_symmetry.space_group_name_H-M   'P 1'
#
loop_
_entity.id
_entity.type
_entity.pdbx_description
1 polymer ?
#
loop_
_entity_poly.entity_id
_entity_poly.type
_entity_poly.pdbx_seq_one_letter_code
_entity_poly.pdbx_strand_id
1 'polypeptide(L)'
;MEYKGIAADAIGSAKRWLASAELNARHGSYDSALYSLEMSVEISMKAVLMCIGIDVPKTHAIGDIFASSVKSDKRIPKVFKEHVEESVDVFNALLGLRAASGYIFETKTTMEELKAKYERY
;
A
#
# COMPACT_ATOMS: atom_id res chain seq x y z
N MET A 1 7.18 1.75 24.14
CA MET A 1 7.20 0.71 23.09
C MET A 1 8.26 1.11 22.08
N GLU A 2 9.24 0.26 21.79
CA GLU A 2 10.32 0.63 20.85
C GLU A 2 9.82 0.42 19.41
N TYR A 3 9.19 1.46 18.84
CA TYR A 3 8.59 1.40 17.50
C TYR A 3 9.58 1.05 16.38
N LYS A 4 10.89 1.21 16.60
CA LYS A 4 11.93 0.90 15.60
C LYS A 4 12.00 -0.58 15.23
N GLY A 5 11.92 -1.48 16.22
CA GLY A 5 11.92 -2.92 15.97
C GLY A 5 10.68 -3.36 15.20
N ILE A 6 9.51 -2.87 15.63
CA ILE A 6 8.22 -3.18 15.02
C ILE A 6 8.13 -2.63 13.59
N ALA A 7 8.65 -1.41 13.34
CA ALA A 7 8.70 -0.83 12.00
C ALA A 7 9.60 -1.65 11.05
N ALA A 8 10.74 -2.15 11.54
CA ALA A 8 11.61 -3.01 10.74
C ALA A 8 10.92 -4.33 10.37
N ASP A 9 10.22 -4.97 11.32
CA ASP A 9 9.43 -6.19 11.08
C ASP A 9 8.26 -5.94 10.11
N ALA A 10 7.63 -4.76 10.20
CA ALA A 10 6.60 -4.34 9.25
C ALA A 10 7.17 -4.22 7.83
N ILE A 11 8.33 -3.59 7.64
CA ILE A 11 9.00 -3.54 6.32
C ILE A 11 9.36 -4.94 5.82
N GLY A 12 9.83 -5.83 6.71
CA GLY A 12 10.05 -7.24 6.36
C GLY A 12 8.78 -7.93 5.86
N SER A 13 7.64 -7.61 6.48
CA SER A 13 6.33 -8.12 6.06
C SER A 13 5.87 -7.53 4.73
N ALA A 14 6.03 -6.22 4.52
CA ALA A 14 5.71 -5.58 3.25
C ALA A 14 6.50 -6.20 2.08
N LYS A 15 7.80 -6.47 2.26
CA LYS A 15 8.62 -7.14 1.25
C LYS A 15 8.10 -8.53 0.86
N ARG A 16 7.61 -9.31 1.83
CA ARG A 16 7.00 -10.62 1.56
C ARG A 16 5.70 -10.48 0.76
N TRP A 17 4.89 -9.47 1.08
CA TRP A 17 3.68 -9.17 0.32
C TRP A 17 3.98 -8.73 -1.12
N LEU A 18 5.01 -7.91 -1.33
CA LEU A 18 5.46 -7.56 -2.67
C LEU A 18 5.90 -8.78 -3.47
N ALA A 19 6.70 -9.67 -2.87
CA ALA A 19 7.12 -10.91 -3.53
C ALA A 19 5.92 -11.79 -3.93
N SER A 20 4.90 -11.88 -3.07
CA SER A 20 3.64 -12.55 -3.38
C SER A 20 2.88 -11.85 -4.51
N ALA A 21 2.86 -10.52 -4.54
CA ALA A 21 2.20 -9.75 -5.60
C ALA A 21 2.83 -10.05 -6.96
N GLU A 22 4.17 -9.99 -7.03
CA GLU A 22 4.92 -10.31 -8.25
C GLU A 22 4.72 -11.75 -8.71
N LEU A 23 4.71 -12.71 -7.77
CA LEU A 23 4.47 -14.11 -8.09
C LEU A 23 3.07 -14.33 -8.67
N ASN A 24 2.04 -13.78 -8.02
CA ASN A 24 0.67 -13.89 -8.50
C ASN A 24 0.48 -13.22 -9.87
N ALA A 25 1.10 -12.06 -10.10
CA ALA A 25 1.08 -11.38 -11.39
C ALA A 25 1.70 -12.25 -12.49
N ARG A 26 2.86 -12.88 -12.22
CA ARG A 26 3.51 -13.81 -13.17
C ARG A 26 2.64 -15.03 -13.52
N HIS A 27 1.79 -15.47 -12.60
CA HIS A 27 0.86 -16.58 -12.82
C HIS A 27 -0.50 -16.16 -13.39
N GLY A 28 -0.71 -14.87 -13.68
CA GLY A 28 -1.99 -14.36 -14.20
C GLY A 28 -3.10 -14.28 -13.15
N SER A 29 -2.76 -14.43 -11.86
CA SER A 29 -3.69 -14.28 -10.73
C SER A 29 -3.75 -12.81 -10.30
N TYR A 30 -4.27 -11.94 -11.16
CA TYR A 30 -4.17 -10.49 -10.97
C TYR A 30 -4.93 -9.98 -9.75
N ASP A 31 -6.08 -10.55 -9.41
CA ASP A 31 -6.80 -10.21 -8.18
C ASP A 31 -5.95 -10.45 -6.92
N SER A 32 -5.31 -11.62 -6.84
CA SER A 32 -4.39 -11.95 -5.74
C SER A 32 -3.12 -11.10 -5.78
N ALA A 33 -2.67 -10.70 -6.97
CA ALA A 33 -1.54 -9.79 -7.14
C ALA A 33 -1.85 -8.40 -6.59
N LEU A 34 -3.00 -7.83 -6.96
CA LEU A 34 -3.47 -6.51 -6.51
C LEU A 34 -3.72 -6.49 -5.00
N TYR A 35 -4.36 -7.53 -4.46
CA TYR A 35 -4.53 -7.69 -3.01
C TYR A 35 -3.16 -7.68 -2.30
N SER A 36 -2.21 -8.48 -2.78
CA SER A 36 -0.88 -8.57 -2.17
C SER A 36 -0.10 -7.27 -2.28
N LEU A 37 -0.24 -6.56 -3.41
CA LEU A 37 0.41 -5.28 -3.64
C LEU A 37 -0.15 -4.21 -2.70
N GLU A 38 -1.47 -4.14 -2.56
CA GLU A 38 -2.14 -3.22 -1.63
C GLU A 38 -1.64 -3.45 -0.20
N MET A 39 -1.60 -4.70 0.27
CA MET A 39 -1.09 -5.05 1.60
C MET A 39 0.38 -4.62 1.78
N SER A 40 1.21 -4.77 0.75
CA SER A 40 2.60 -4.33 0.78
C SER A 40 2.70 -2.81 0.98
N VAL A 41 1.91 -2.03 0.25
CA VAL A 41 1.89 -0.56 0.34
C VAL A 41 1.34 -0.12 1.69
N GLU A 42 0.21 -0.67 2.14
CA GLU A 42 -0.42 -0.35 3.42
C GLU A 42 0.55 -0.56 4.59
N ILE A 43 1.21 -1.73 4.65
CA ILE A 43 2.14 -2.06 5.73
C ILE A 43 3.38 -1.15 5.67
N SER A 44 3.86 -0.80 4.47
CA SER A 44 4.97 0.13 4.31
C SER A 44 4.62 1.53 4.85
N MET A 45 3.43 2.03 4.53
CA MET A 45 2.93 3.31 5.04
C MET A 45 2.76 3.28 6.57
N LYS A 46 2.25 2.18 7.12
CA LYS A 46 2.15 1.97 8.57
C LYS A 46 3.52 1.93 9.24
N ALA A 47 4.53 1.33 8.62
CA ALA A 47 5.89 1.33 9.14
C ALA A 47 6.47 2.75 9.23
N VAL A 48 6.19 3.62 8.25
CA VAL A 48 6.57 5.04 8.31
C VAL A 48 5.89 5.75 9.48
N LEU A 49 4.58 5.53 9.69
CA LEU A 49 3.85 6.07 10.85
C LEU A 49 4.49 5.64 12.17
N MET A 50 4.85 4.35 12.32
CA MET A 50 5.56 3.85 13.49
C MET A 50 6.91 4.55 13.68
N CYS A 51 7.69 4.74 12.61
CA CYS A 51 8.99 5.42 12.66
C CYS A 51 8.90 6.86 13.17
N ILE A 52 7.80 7.56 12.89
CA ILE A 52 7.55 8.91 13.42
C ILE A 52 6.83 8.91 14.77
N GLY A 53 6.62 7.75 15.38
CA GLY A 53 6.05 7.60 16.72
C GLY A 53 4.52 7.72 16.76
N ILE A 54 3.86 7.42 15.64
CA ILE A 54 2.41 7.40 15.56
C ILE A 54 1.91 5.96 15.75
N ASP A 55 0.94 5.80 16.65
CA ASP A 55 0.25 4.54 16.81
C ASP A 55 -0.51 4.17 15.55
N VAL A 56 -0.24 2.97 15.06
CA VAL A 56 -0.80 2.52 13.80
C VAL A 56 -2.30 2.28 13.94
N PRO A 57 -3.12 2.93 13.10
CA PRO A 57 -4.55 2.78 13.17
C PRO A 57 -4.97 1.36 12.76
N LYS A 58 -5.96 0.80 13.45
CA LYS A 58 -6.56 -0.52 13.16
C LYS A 58 -7.58 -0.45 12.02
N THR A 59 -7.26 0.32 10.98
CA THR A 59 -8.06 0.47 9.74
C THR A 59 -7.15 0.28 8.53
N HIS A 60 -7.75 -0.01 7.38
CA HIS A 60 -7.06 -0.10 6.09
C HIS A 60 -6.98 1.27 5.42
N ALA A 61 -8.04 2.10 5.49
CA ALA A 61 -8.05 3.44 4.91
C ALA A 61 -7.19 4.43 5.72
N ILE A 62 -5.88 4.41 5.49
CA ILE A 62 -4.89 5.20 6.24
C ILE A 62 -4.34 6.41 5.47
N GLY A 63 -4.80 6.66 4.23
CA GLY A 63 -4.26 7.68 3.33
C GLY A 63 -4.19 9.07 3.97
N ASP A 64 -5.31 9.56 4.52
CA ASP A 64 -5.39 10.88 5.15
C ASP A 64 -4.51 10.99 6.41
N ILE A 65 -4.48 9.93 7.22
CA ILE A 65 -3.67 9.87 8.44
C ILE A 65 -2.19 9.90 8.05
N PHE A 66 -1.79 9.13 7.05
CA PHE A 66 -0.44 9.14 6.51
C PHE A 66 -0.05 10.51 5.97
N ALA A 67 -0.88 11.10 5.11
CA ALA A 67 -0.59 12.38 4.49
C ALA A 67 -0.40 13.50 5.51
N SER A 68 -1.36 13.65 6.42
CA SER A 68 -1.34 14.68 7.46
C SER A 68 -0.15 14.52 8.40
N SER A 69 0.15 13.29 8.81
CA SER A 69 1.27 12.96 9.70
C SER A 69 2.62 13.23 9.05
N VAL A 70 2.84 12.73 7.84
CA VAL A 70 4.12 12.87 7.14
C VAL A 70 4.39 14.32 6.75
N LYS A 71 3.38 15.06 6.28
CA LYS A 71 3.54 16.47 5.90
C LYS A 71 3.85 17.36 7.10
N SER A 72 3.18 17.14 8.23
CA SER A 72 3.35 17.95 9.43
C SER A 72 4.65 17.66 10.21
N ASP A 73 5.22 16.46 10.06
CA ASP A 73 6.44 16.09 10.78
C ASP A 73 7.69 16.83 10.27
N LYS A 74 8.31 17.65 11.11
CA LYS A 74 9.51 18.44 10.76
C LYS A 74 10.78 17.60 10.57
N ARG A 75 10.80 16.36 11.04
CA ARG A 75 11.95 15.44 10.93
C ARG A 75 12.03 14.79 9.56
N ILE A 76 10.93 14.76 8.80
CA ILE A 76 10.88 14.16 7.46
C ILE A 76 11.45 15.15 6.43
N PRO A 77 12.45 14.75 5.64
CA PRO A 77 12.99 15.58 4.56
C PRO A 77 11.93 16.00 3.53
N LYS A 78 12.04 17.22 3.01
CA LYS A 78 11.10 17.80 2.03
C LYS A 78 10.92 16.93 0.78
N VAL A 79 12.01 16.33 0.30
CA VAL A 79 11.98 15.43 -0.87
C VAL A 79 11.00 14.26 -0.69
N PHE A 80 10.86 13.70 0.51
CA PHE A 80 9.87 12.63 0.74
C PHE A 80 8.45 13.18 0.81
N LYS A 81 8.27 14.41 1.31
CA LYS A 81 6.95 15.05 1.41
C LYS A 81 6.35 15.35 0.04
N GLU A 82 7.19 15.60 -0.96
CA GLU A 82 6.77 15.88 -2.34
C GLU A 82 6.09 14.66 -2.99
N HIS A 83 6.40 13.45 -2.55
CA HIS A 83 5.79 12.20 -3.06
C HIS A 83 4.60 11.69 -2.24
N VAL A 84 4.19 12.42 -1.19
CA VAL A 84 3.13 11.93 -0.28
C VAL A 84 1.78 11.81 -0.97
N GLU A 85 1.39 12.81 -1.77
CA GLU A 85 0.10 12.76 -2.48
C GLU A 85 0.08 11.61 -3.48
N GLU A 86 1.13 11.49 -4.29
CA GLU A 86 1.30 10.38 -5.24
C GLU A 86 1.20 9.02 -4.53
N SER A 87 1.88 8.87 -3.38
CA SER A 87 1.84 7.63 -2.60
C SER A 87 0.42 7.31 -2.10
N VAL A 88 -0.32 8.33 -1.65
CA VAL A 88 -1.69 8.19 -1.15
C VAL A 88 -2.66 7.91 -2.30
N ASP A 89 -2.49 8.53 -3.46
CA ASP A 89 -3.30 8.28 -4.64
C ASP A 89 -3.14 6.85 -5.13
N VAL A 90 -1.89 6.37 -5.23
CA VAL A 90 -1.59 4.97 -5.57
C VAL A 90 -2.20 4.02 -4.53
N PHE A 91 -2.03 4.32 -3.25
CA PHE A 91 -2.59 3.51 -2.17
C PHE A 91 -4.12 3.43 -2.24
N ASN A 92 -4.81 4.57 -2.39
CA ASN A 92 -6.27 4.62 -2.48
C ASN A 92 -6.80 3.90 -3.73
N ALA A 93 -6.08 4.01 -4.86
CA ALA A 93 -6.42 3.26 -6.07
C ALA A 93 -6.34 1.74 -5.85
N LEU A 94 -5.29 1.27 -5.16
CA LEU A 94 -5.11 -0.14 -4.81
C LEU A 94 -6.17 -0.61 -3.79
N LEU A 95 -6.46 0.19 -2.77
CA LEU A 95 -7.48 -0.10 -1.76
C LEU A 95 -8.87 -0.26 -2.38
N GLY A 96 -9.21 0.56 -3.38
CA GLY A 96 -10.45 0.44 -4.13
C GLY A 96 -10.53 -0.85 -4.96
N LEU A 97 -9.41 -1.32 -5.52
CA LEU A 97 -9.33 -2.59 -6.26
C LEU A 97 -9.43 -3.80 -5.33
N ARG A 98 -8.84 -3.73 -4.13
CA ARG A 98 -8.86 -4.82 -3.15
C ARG A 98 -10.27 -5.27 -2.78
N ALA A 99 -11.22 -4.34 -2.68
CA ALA A 99 -12.61 -4.68 -2.37
C ALA A 99 -13.21 -5.63 -3.44
N ALA A 100 -12.88 -5.44 -4.72
CA ALA A 100 -13.31 -6.31 -5.81
C ALA A 100 -12.60 -7.67 -5.78
N SER A 101 -11.32 -7.70 -5.38
CA SER A 101 -10.55 -8.95 -5.24
C SER A 101 -11.06 -9.88 -4.12
N GLY A 102 -11.96 -9.42 -3.25
CA GLY A 102 -12.65 -10.28 -2.27
C GLY A 102 -13.78 -11.13 -2.89
N TYR A 103 -14.26 -10.78 -4.09
CA TYR A 103 -15.38 -11.40 -4.79
C TYR A 103 -14.93 -12.08 -6.09
N ILE A 104 -13.73 -12.67 -6.08
CA ILE A 104 -13.11 -13.33 -7.26
C ILE A 104 -13.94 -14.43 -7.92
N PHE A 105 -14.96 -14.95 -7.23
CA PHE A 105 -15.91 -15.92 -7.77
C PHE A 105 -17.02 -15.28 -8.62
N GLU A 106 -17.22 -13.96 -8.51
CA GLU A 106 -18.21 -13.18 -9.27
C GLU A 106 -17.54 -12.36 -10.39
N THR A 107 -16.32 -11.88 -10.16
CA THR A 107 -15.57 -11.04 -11.11
C THR A 107 -14.10 -11.42 -11.13
N LYS A 108 -13.50 -11.51 -12.31
CA LYS A 108 -12.07 -11.83 -12.47
C LYS A 108 -11.35 -10.65 -13.12
N THR A 109 -10.38 -10.07 -12.43
CA THR A 109 -9.58 -8.99 -13.00
C THR A 109 -8.66 -9.55 -14.08
N THR A 110 -8.73 -8.96 -15.26
CA THR A 110 -7.89 -9.30 -16.42
C THR A 110 -6.79 -8.26 -16.63
N MET A 111 -5.74 -8.66 -17.37
CA MET A 111 -4.68 -7.72 -17.76
C MET A 111 -5.23 -6.61 -18.67
N GLU A 112 -6.19 -6.94 -19.52
CA GLU A 112 -6.86 -6.02 -20.43
C GLU A 112 -7.61 -4.92 -19.68
N GLU A 113 -8.36 -5.28 -18.63
CA GLU A 113 -9.04 -4.30 -17.77
C GLU A 113 -8.07 -3.40 -17.03
N LEU A 114 -6.97 -3.96 -16.52
CA LEU A 114 -5.92 -3.18 -15.86
C LEU A 114 -5.24 -2.21 -16.82
N LYS A 115 -4.92 -2.64 -18.04
CA LYS A 115 -4.37 -1.77 -19.08
C LYS A 115 -5.34 -0.65 -19.44
N ALA A 116 -6.61 -0.98 -19.71
CA ALA A 116 -7.62 0.03 -20.01
C ALA A 116 -7.78 1.08 -18.90
N LYS A 117 -7.60 0.68 -17.64
CA LYS A 117 -7.72 1.55 -16.47
C LYS A 117 -6.47 2.39 -16.18
N TYR A 118 -5.27 1.86 -16.45
CA TYR A 118 -4.01 2.44 -15.99
C TYR A 118 -2.98 2.80 -17.08
N GLU A 119 -3.21 2.53 -18.38
CA GLU A 119 -2.34 2.98 -19.49
C GLU A 119 -2.32 4.51 -19.71
N ARG A 120 -2.94 5.29 -18.83
CA ARG A 120 -2.88 6.77 -18.84
C ARG A 120 -1.81 7.36 -17.91
N TYR A 121 -0.98 6.53 -17.28
CA TYR A 121 0.18 6.95 -16.47
C TYR A 121 1.49 6.64 -17.18
#